data_AF-A0A2P6QFL9-F1
#
_entry.id   AF-A0A2P6QFL9-F1
#
_cell.length_a   1.000
_cell.length_b   1.000
_cell.length_c   1.000
_cell.angle_alpha   90.00
_cell.angle_beta   90.00
_cell.angle_gamma   90.00
#
_symmetry.space_group_name_H-M   'P 1'
#
loop_
_entity.id
_entity.type
_entity.pdbx_description
1 polymer ?
#
loop_
_entity_poly.entity_id
_entity_poly.type
_entity_poly.pdbx_seq_one_letter_code
_entity_poly.pdbx_strand_id
1 'polypeptide(L)'
;MGECMQAAWFRLKYPHIAVGALASSAPLLYFDDITPSDGLHSVVTNNFREASENCYNTIKKSWSEIDRIAVHQDDGLDILTEKFQTCE
;
A
#
# COMPACT_ATOMS: atom_id res chain seq x y z
N MET A 1 -1.87 -9.43 8.34
CA MET A 1 -0.72 -9.74 7.45
C MET A 1 0.20 -10.84 8.00
N GLY A 2 0.12 -11.26 9.27
CA GLY A 2 0.96 -12.34 9.80
C GLY A 2 0.57 -13.75 9.31
N GLU A 3 -0.71 -14.09 9.41
CA GLU A 3 -1.24 -15.47 9.39
C GLU A 3 -0.82 -16.33 8.19
N CYS A 4 -0.89 -15.78 6.97
CA CYS A 4 -0.55 -16.54 5.75
C CYS A 4 0.93 -16.89 5.64
N MET A 5 1.82 -16.09 6.22
CA MET A 5 3.26 -16.38 6.20
C MET A 5 3.59 -17.58 7.08
N GLN A 6 2.85 -17.79 8.18
CA GLN A 6 3.08 -18.92 9.08
C GLN A 6 2.87 -20.26 8.37
N ALA A 7 1.94 -20.37 7.43
CA ALA A 7 1.72 -21.63 6.69
C ALA A 7 2.97 -22.06 5.91
N ALA A 8 3.61 -21.12 5.19
CA ALA A 8 4.85 -21.40 4.47
C ALA A 8 6.00 -21.74 5.44
N TRP A 9 6.16 -20.96 6.51
CA TRP A 9 7.18 -21.21 7.52
C TRP A 9 7.00 -22.55 8.24
N PHE A 10 5.77 -22.94 8.53
CA PHE A 10 5.46 -24.21 9.18
C PHE A 10 5.85 -25.39 8.29
N ARG A 11 5.53 -25.35 6.98
CA ARG A 11 5.97 -26.37 6.02
C ARG A 11 7.50 -26.40 5.89
N LEU A 12 8.16 -25.25 5.85
CA LEU A 12 9.62 -25.16 5.72
C LEU A 12 10.36 -25.68 6.97
N LYS A 13 9.86 -25.36 8.17
CA LYS A 13 10.47 -25.75 9.45
C LYS A 13 10.09 -27.16 9.89
N TYR A 14 8.90 -27.63 9.56
CA TYR A 14 8.38 -28.94 9.97
C TYR A 14 7.90 -29.78 8.77
N PRO A 15 8.80 -30.10 7.82
CA PRO A 15 8.42 -30.81 6.60
C PRO A 15 7.99 -32.27 6.83
N HIS A 16 8.25 -32.81 8.01
CA HIS A 16 7.83 -34.14 8.44
C HIS A 16 6.41 -34.16 9.04
N ILE A 17 5.85 -33.00 9.38
CA ILE A 17 4.50 -32.87 9.97
C ILE A 17 3.49 -32.50 8.88
N ALA A 18 3.83 -31.52 8.04
CA ALA A 18 2.96 -31.04 6.97
C ALA A 18 3.40 -31.54 5.60
N VAL A 19 2.51 -32.20 4.86
CA VAL A 19 2.75 -32.66 3.47
C VAL A 19 2.84 -31.47 2.50
N GLY A 20 2.15 -30.37 2.78
CA GLY A 20 2.16 -29.14 1.99
C GLY A 20 1.57 -27.95 2.74
N ALA A 21 1.64 -26.76 2.13
CA ALA A 21 1.03 -25.54 2.66
C ALA A 21 0.54 -24.65 1.51
N LEU A 22 -0.59 -23.97 1.73
CA LEU A 22 -1.09 -22.89 0.88
C LEU A 22 -0.94 -21.57 1.63
N ALA A 23 -0.06 -20.71 1.13
CA ALA A 23 0.24 -19.40 1.71
C ALA A 23 -0.21 -18.30 0.74
N SER A 24 -1.52 -18.03 0.70
CA SER A 24 -2.12 -17.04 -0.21
C SER A 24 -1.76 -15.61 0.20
N SER A 25 -1.31 -14.80 -0.76
CA SER A 25 -0.90 -13.40 -0.56
C SER A 25 0.09 -13.20 0.60
N ALA A 26 1.03 -14.14 0.76
CA ALA A 26 2.04 -14.13 1.82
C ALA A 26 3.34 -13.46 1.30
N PRO A 27 3.66 -12.21 1.73
CA PRO A 27 4.79 -11.46 1.19
C PRO A 27 6.11 -11.88 1.89
N LEU A 28 6.51 -13.15 1.73
CA LEU A 28 7.68 -13.73 2.42
C LEU A 28 9.01 -13.03 2.14
N LEU A 29 9.11 -12.30 1.02
CA LEU A 29 10.32 -11.60 0.58
C LEU A 29 10.33 -10.11 0.92
N TYR A 30 9.25 -9.55 1.46
CA TYR A 30 9.15 -8.11 1.80
C TYR A 30 9.79 -7.77 3.17
N PHE A 31 10.75 -8.57 3.60
CA PHE A 31 11.54 -8.34 4.81
C PHE A 31 12.98 -8.06 4.42
N ASP A 32 13.67 -7.29 5.25
CA ASP A 32 15.03 -6.82 5.00
C ASP A 32 15.17 -6.11 3.64
N ASP A 33 16.39 -5.98 3.12
CA ASP A 33 16.67 -5.33 1.82
C ASP A 33 16.56 -6.31 0.63
N ILE A 34 15.68 -7.32 0.72
CA ILE A 34 15.51 -8.34 -0.33
C ILE A 34 14.74 -7.80 -1.53
N THR A 35 13.70 -6.99 -1.28
CA THR A 35 12.89 -6.34 -2.33
C THR A 35 13.11 -4.84 -2.33
N PRO A 36 12.94 -4.14 -3.48
CA PRO A 36 12.93 -2.69 -3.52
C PRO A 36 11.95 -2.10 -2.50
N SER A 37 12.38 -1.06 -1.77
CA SER A 37 11.60 -0.45 -0.70
C SER A 37 10.28 0.16 -1.18
N ASP A 38 10.19 0.52 -2.46
CA ASP A 38 9.00 1.07 -3.11
C ASP A 38 8.13 0.01 -3.81
N GLY A 39 8.49 -1.28 -3.73
CA GLY A 39 7.85 -2.35 -4.50
C GLY A 39 6.32 -2.40 -4.31
N LEU A 40 5.85 -2.26 -3.08
CA LEU A 40 4.41 -2.22 -2.78
C LEU A 40 3.73 -0.99 -3.42
N HIS A 41 4.32 0.20 -3.26
CA HIS A 41 3.77 1.44 -3.80
C HIS A 41 3.78 1.45 -5.33
N SER A 42 4.81 0.87 -5.96
CA SER A 42 4.90 0.71 -7.41
C SER A 42 3.77 -0.19 -7.94
N VAL A 43 3.52 -1.33 -7.30
CA VAL A 43 2.41 -2.22 -7.67
C VAL A 43 1.06 -1.52 -7.49
N VAL A 44 0.81 -0.86 -6.36
CA VAL A 44 -0.44 -0.11 -6.15
C VAL A 44 -0.61 0.96 -7.22
N THR A 45 0.44 1.72 -7.52
CA THR A 45 0.42 2.76 -8.54
C THR A 45 0.07 2.21 -9.92
N ASN A 46 0.65 1.08 -10.30
CA ASN A 46 0.39 0.44 -11.58
C ASN A 46 -1.03 -0.11 -11.67
N ASN A 47 -1.61 -0.65 -10.60
CA ASN A 47 -3.01 -1.08 -10.60
C ASN A 47 -3.97 0.07 -10.98
N PHE A 48 -3.77 1.27 -10.40
CA PHE A 48 -4.58 2.44 -10.76
C PHE A 48 -4.32 2.92 -12.20
N ARG A 49 -3.06 2.84 -12.66
CA ARG A 49 -2.69 3.19 -14.03
C ARG A 49 -3.34 2.26 -15.06
N GLU A 50 -3.28 0.95 -14.82
CA GLU A 50 -3.89 -0.09 -15.65
C GLU A 50 -5.41 0.06 -15.72
N ALA A 51 -6.05 0.40 -14.59
CA ALA A 51 -7.47 0.70 -14.58
C ALA A 51 -7.80 1.98 -15.36
N SER A 52 -7.00 3.05 -15.21
CA SER A 52 -7.15 4.29 -15.97
C SER A 52 -5.93 5.20 -15.83
N GLU A 53 -5.34 5.57 -16.98
CA GLU A 53 -4.26 6.57 -17.01
C GLU A 53 -4.71 7.93 -16.46
N ASN A 54 -5.98 8.30 -16.64
CA ASN A 54 -6.52 9.53 -16.05
C ASN A 54 -6.62 9.43 -14.52
N CYS A 55 -7.09 8.30 -13.98
CA CYS A 55 -7.15 8.07 -12.53
C CYS A 55 -5.75 8.16 -11.89
N TYR A 56 -4.76 7.49 -12.48
CA TYR A 56 -3.36 7.58 -12.05
C TYR A 56 -2.87 9.04 -12.02
N ASN A 57 -3.09 9.79 -13.11
CA ASN A 57 -2.63 11.17 -13.20
C ASN A 57 -3.36 12.10 -12.23
N THR A 58 -4.65 11.89 -11.99
CA THR A 58 -5.44 12.66 -11.00
C THR A 58 -4.94 12.38 -9.59
N ILE A 59 -4.77 11.12 -9.20
CA ILE A 59 -4.25 10.76 -7.87
C ILE A 59 -2.85 11.34 -7.68
N LYS A 60 -1.95 11.19 -8.66
CA LYS A 60 -0.59 11.72 -8.60
C LYS A 60 -0.55 13.24 -8.38
N LYS A 61 -1.41 14.00 -9.08
CA LYS A 61 -1.48 15.47 -8.95
C LYS A 61 -2.18 15.91 -7.66
N SER A 62 -3.09 15.09 -7.13
CA SER A 62 -3.88 15.46 -5.94
C SER A 62 -3.01 15.74 -4.72
N TRP A 63 -1.93 14.98 -4.52
CA TRP A 63 -1.03 15.16 -3.38
C TRP A 63 -0.40 16.56 -3.33
N SER A 64 0.16 17.02 -4.44
CA SER A 64 0.74 18.37 -4.51
C SER A 64 -0.31 19.48 -4.31
N GLU A 65 -1.56 19.22 -4.68
CA GLU A 65 -2.64 20.19 -4.50
C GLU A 65 -3.12 20.23 -3.05
N ILE A 66 -3.19 19.07 -2.39
CA ILE A 66 -3.46 18.99 -0.94
C ILE A 66 -2.38 19.75 -0.17
N ASP A 67 -1.10 19.52 -0.48
CA ASP A 67 0.02 20.23 0.17
C ASP A 67 -0.06 21.74 -0.08
N ARG A 68 -0.39 22.15 -1.32
CA ARG A 68 -0.53 23.57 -1.67
C ARG A 68 -1.64 24.24 -0.86
N ILE A 69 -2.79 23.59 -0.70
CA ILE A 69 -3.92 24.10 0.08
C ILE A 69 -3.52 24.18 1.57
N ALA A 70 -2.94 23.10 2.11
CA ALA A 70 -2.56 23.02 3.52
C ALA A 70 -1.52 24.08 3.93
N VAL A 71 -0.54 24.38 3.07
CA VAL A 71 0.60 25.25 3.41
C VAL A 71 0.40 26.70 2.99
N HIS A 72 -0.33 26.96 1.90
CA HIS A 72 -0.33 28.29 1.25
C HIS A 72 -1.68 28.99 1.22
N GLN A 73 -2.75 28.39 1.75
CA GLN A 73 -4.05 29.05 1.86
C GLN A 73 -4.40 29.31 3.32
N ASP A 74 -4.99 30.49 3.57
CA ASP A 74 -5.60 30.80 4.85
C ASP A 74 -6.73 29.81 5.13
N ASP A 75 -6.80 29.30 6.37
CA ASP A 75 -7.73 28.26 6.80
C ASP A 75 -7.68 26.98 5.94
N GLY A 76 -6.53 26.69 5.32
CA GLY A 76 -6.36 25.59 4.37
C GLY A 76 -6.68 24.20 4.95
N LEU A 77 -6.39 23.97 6.23
CA LEU A 77 -6.75 22.72 6.90
C LEU A 77 -8.26 22.60 7.14
N ASP A 78 -8.96 23.71 7.37
CA ASP A 78 -10.42 23.72 7.52
C ASP A 78 -11.09 23.41 6.18
N ILE A 79 -10.57 24.00 5.09
CA ILE A 79 -11.00 23.68 3.71
C ILE A 79 -10.84 22.19 3.43
N LEU A 80 -9.69 21.60 3.76
CA LEU A 80 -9.44 20.17 3.56
C LEU A 80 -10.35 19.31 4.43
N THR A 81 -10.57 19.70 5.69
CA THR A 81 -11.45 19.01 6.63
C THR A 81 -12.88 18.95 6.10
N GLU A 82 -13.42 20.08 5.63
CA GLU A 82 -14.75 20.15 5.02
C GLU A 82 -14.81 19.29 3.74
N LYS A 83 -13.78 19.36 2.89
CA LYS A 83 -13.74 18.64 1.60
C LYS A 83 -13.65 17.12 1.76
N PHE A 84 -12.80 16.66 2.68
CA PHE A 84 -12.54 15.23 2.92
C PHE A 84 -13.43 14.63 4.00
N GLN A 85 -14.20 15.47 4.71
CA GLN A 85 -15.06 15.07 5.84
C GLN A 85 -14.27 14.29 6.91
N THR A 86 -13.09 14.79 7.28
CA THR A 86 -12.26 14.18 8.32
C THR A 86 -12.90 14.38 9.70
N CYS A 87 -12.68 13.44 10.63
CA CYS A 87 -13.46 13.37 11.88
C CYS A 87 -12.99 14.34 12.97
N GLU A 88 -11.69 14.55 13.15
CA GLU A 88 -11.02 15.58 13.98
C GLU A 88 -9.50 15.37 13.84
#